data_AF-A0AAU5UQP4-F1
#
_entry.id   AF-A0AAU5UQP4-F1
#
_cell.length_a   1.000
_cell.length_b   1.000
_cell.length_c   1.000
_cell.angle_alpha   90.00
_cell.angle_beta   90.00
_cell.angle_gamma   90.00
#
_symmetry.space_group_name_H-M   'P 1'
#
loop_
_entity.id
_entity.type
_entity.pdbx_description
1 polymer ?
#
loop_
_entity_poly.entity_id
_entity_poly.type
_entity_poly.pdbx_seq_one_letter_code
_entity_poly.pdbx_strand_id
1 'polypeptide(L)'
;MAIAVGWFTALKDVDDGLVIDKNYDGNWGHSLHGIVGSMIIPLLAILLLIVSFFAKVDGGVKWALYVFGLVALQIAFAFAAFAAPVIGALHGANALALLAVAGIAARRAAGAPATAAAPSTEATA
;
A
#
# COMPACT_ATOMS: atom_id res chain seq x y z
N MET A 1 -6.24 -7.80 -5.72
CA MET A 1 -7.50 -8.21 -6.35
C MET A 1 -7.85 -7.31 -7.54
N ALA A 2 -7.96 -5.99 -7.38
CA ALA A 2 -8.30 -5.05 -8.48
C ALA A 2 -7.42 -5.18 -9.73
N ILE A 3 -6.10 -5.35 -9.58
CA ILE A 3 -5.15 -5.53 -10.70
C ILE A 3 -5.48 -6.80 -11.51
N ALA A 4 -5.68 -7.93 -10.83
CA ALA A 4 -5.99 -9.20 -11.48
C ALA A 4 -7.32 -9.13 -12.22
N VAL A 5 -8.36 -8.58 -11.57
CA VAL A 5 -9.64 -8.31 -12.23
C VAL A 5 -9.43 -7.45 -13.48
N GLY A 6 -8.67 -6.36 -13.36
CA GLY A 6 -8.36 -5.46 -14.46
C GLY A 6 -7.80 -6.19 -15.67
N TRP A 7 -6.78 -7.02 -15.44
CA TRP A 7 -6.13 -7.76 -16.52
C TRP A 7 -6.92 -8.94 -17.08
N PHE A 8 -7.54 -9.76 -16.24
CA PHE A 8 -8.37 -10.86 -16.76
C PHE A 8 -9.62 -10.36 -17.50
N THR A 9 -10.18 -9.22 -17.10
CA THR A 9 -11.28 -8.58 -17.85
C THR A 9 -10.80 -8.08 -19.20
N ALA A 10 -9.68 -7.36 -19.25
CA ALA A 10 -9.13 -6.85 -20.50
C ALA A 10 -8.75 -7.97 -21.48
N LEU A 11 -8.15 -9.06 -20.98
CA LEU A 11 -7.82 -10.23 -21.80
C LEU A 11 -9.09 -10.87 -22.37
N LYS A 12 -10.13 -11.09 -21.55
CA LYS A 12 -11.42 -11.60 -22.01
C LYS A 12 -12.03 -10.68 -23.08
N ASP A 13 -12.03 -9.37 -22.85
CA ASP A 13 -12.63 -8.43 -23.79
C ASP A 13 -11.87 -8.40 -25.12
N VAL A 14 -10.53 -8.53 -25.10
CA VAL A 14 -9.71 -8.68 -26.30
C VAL A 14 -10.01 -9.99 -27.03
N ASP A 15 -10.15 -11.10 -26.29
CA ASP A 15 -10.55 -12.39 -26.87
C ASP A 15 -11.96 -12.32 -27.52
N ASP A 16 -12.85 -11.50 -26.97
CA ASP A 16 -14.19 -11.22 -27.51
C ASP A 16 -14.20 -10.20 -28.67
N GLY A 17 -13.02 -9.70 -29.08
CA GLY A 17 -12.85 -8.82 -30.25
C GLY A 17 -12.68 -7.33 -29.94
N LEU A 18 -12.54 -6.93 -28.68
CA LEU A 18 -12.19 -5.56 -28.31
C LEU A 18 -10.76 -5.24 -28.79
N VAL A 19 -10.59 -4.07 -29.42
CA VAL A 19 -9.27 -3.50 -29.71
C VAL A 19 -8.92 -2.49 -28.62
N ILE A 20 -7.84 -2.75 -27.87
CA ILE A 20 -7.30 -1.79 -26.90
C ILE A 20 -6.43 -0.78 -27.64
N ASP A 21 -6.92 0.44 -27.77
CA ASP A 21 -6.21 1.57 -28.37
C ASP A 21 -6.31 2.83 -27.48
N LYS A 22 -5.95 4.00 -28.02
CA LYS A 22 -5.97 5.29 -27.30
C LYS A 22 -7.38 5.73 -26.83
N ASN A 23 -8.44 5.11 -27.34
CA ASN A 23 -9.83 5.41 -26.97
C ASN A 23 -10.36 4.40 -25.92
N TYR A 24 -9.52 3.48 -25.45
CA TYR A 24 -9.89 2.56 -24.37
C TYR A 24 -9.76 3.25 -23.01
N ASP A 25 -10.89 3.44 -22.33
CA ASP A 25 -10.96 4.08 -21.01
C ASP A 25 -10.54 3.16 -19.84
N GLY A 26 -10.16 1.91 -20.13
CA GLY A 26 -9.96 0.89 -19.11
C GLY A 26 -11.27 0.24 -18.66
N ASN A 27 -11.14 -0.76 -17.80
CA ASN A 27 -12.27 -1.38 -17.12
C ASN A 27 -12.24 -1.01 -15.64
N TRP A 28 -13.32 -1.35 -14.92
CA TRP A 28 -13.48 -1.00 -13.51
C TRP A 28 -12.34 -1.48 -12.60
N GLY A 29 -11.67 -2.60 -12.92
CA GLY A 29 -10.53 -3.11 -12.16
C GLY A 29 -9.32 -2.20 -12.27
N HIS A 30 -9.04 -1.69 -13.48
CA HIS A 30 -8.02 -0.66 -13.71
C HIS A 30 -8.39 0.65 -13.00
N SER A 31 -9.64 1.11 -13.12
CA SER A 31 -10.12 2.33 -12.46
C SER A 31 -9.97 2.23 -10.94
N LEU A 32 -10.38 1.11 -10.34
CA LEU A 32 -10.27 0.89 -8.90
C LEU A 32 -8.81 0.85 -8.42
N HIS A 33 -7.93 0.16 -9.16
CA HIS A 33 -6.50 0.17 -8.87
C HIS A 33 -5.92 1.58 -8.93
N GLY A 34 -6.25 2.35 -9.97
CA GLY A 34 -5.82 3.73 -10.15
C GLY A 34 -6.30 4.64 -9.02
N ILE A 35 -7.59 4.60 -8.67
CA ILE A 35 -8.17 5.43 -7.59
C ILE A 35 -7.54 5.10 -6.24
N VAL A 36 -7.46 3.81 -5.89
CA VAL A 36 -6.89 3.40 -4.60
C VAL A 36 -5.41 3.78 -4.53
N GLY A 37 -4.65 3.51 -5.60
CA GLY A 37 -3.21 3.76 -5.64
C GLY A 37 -2.82 5.24 -5.67
N SER A 38 -3.60 6.09 -6.35
CA SER A 38 -3.27 7.51 -6.54
C SER A 38 -3.97 8.45 -5.55
N MET A 39 -5.09 8.05 -4.94
CA MET A 39 -5.85 8.91 -4.02
C MET A 39 -5.88 8.35 -2.60
N ILE A 40 -6.38 7.14 -2.42
CA ILE A 40 -6.65 6.59 -1.08
C ILE A 40 -5.35 6.27 -0.34
N ILE A 41 -4.40 5.58 -0.97
CA ILE A 41 -3.12 5.21 -0.34
C ILE A 41 -2.28 6.47 0.01
N PRO A 42 -2.14 7.48 -0.87
CA PRO A 42 -1.45 8.72 -0.51
C PRO A 42 -2.11 9.47 0.63
N LEU A 43 -3.45 9.56 0.66
CA LEU A 43 -4.18 10.16 1.79
C LEU A 43 -3.88 9.42 3.10
N LEU A 44 -3.95 8.09 3.10
CA LEU A 44 -3.64 7.28 4.28
C LEU A 44 -2.18 7.42 4.71
N ALA A 45 -1.24 7.52 3.78
CA ALA A 45 0.18 7.72 4.11
C ALA A 45 0.44 9.09 4.75
N ILE A 46 -0.23 10.14 4.26
CA ILE A 46 -0.18 11.48 4.87
C ILE A 46 -0.80 11.45 6.27
N LEU A 47 -1.98 10.84 6.42
CA LEU A 47 -2.63 10.72 7.73
C LEU A 47 -1.76 9.93 8.72
N LEU A 48 -1.15 8.82 8.28
CA LEU A 48 -0.21 8.05 9.08
C LEU A 48 0.98 8.91 9.52
N LEU A 49 1.56 9.68 8.60
CA LEU A 49 2.67 10.58 8.90
C LEU A 49 2.26 11.66 9.91
N ILE A 50 1.12 12.32 9.73
CA ILE A 50 0.59 13.31 10.67
C ILE A 50 0.39 12.69 12.06
N VAL A 51 -0.31 11.57 12.15
CA VAL A 51 -0.60 10.89 13.43
C VAL A 51 0.69 10.41 14.10
N SER A 52 1.71 10.01 13.34
CA SER A 52 2.96 9.51 13.89
C SER A 52 3.71 10.52 14.77
N PHE A 53 3.52 11.83 14.55
CA PHE A 53 4.09 12.88 15.40
C PHE A 53 3.45 12.94 16.79
N PHE A 54 2.20 12.48 16.92
CA PHE A 54 1.43 12.54 18.16
C PHE A 54 1.27 11.19 18.86
N ALA A 55 1.47 10.08 18.12
CA ALA A 55 1.26 8.73 18.62
C ALA A 55 2.27 8.29 19.69
N LYS A 56 3.40 9.00 19.84
CA LYS A 56 4.47 8.70 20.83
C LYS A 56 4.98 7.25 20.75
N VAL A 57 4.93 6.64 19.56
CA VAL A 57 5.53 5.34 19.28
C VAL A 57 7.00 5.54 18.97
N ASP A 58 7.89 4.81 19.67
CA ASP A 58 9.33 4.90 19.44
C ASP A 58 9.69 4.60 17.97
N GLY A 59 10.28 5.61 17.32
CA GLY A 59 10.61 5.54 15.89
C GLY A 59 9.40 5.57 14.95
N GLY A 60 8.20 5.85 15.44
CA GLY A 60 6.96 5.88 14.63
C GLY A 60 7.04 6.85 13.46
N VAL A 61 7.53 8.07 13.67
CA VAL A 61 7.73 9.08 12.61
C VAL A 61 8.65 8.56 11.51
N LYS A 62 9.76 7.90 11.88
CA LYS A 62 10.71 7.34 10.92
C LYS A 62 10.05 6.31 10.00
N TRP A 63 9.27 5.39 10.58
CA TRP A 63 8.56 4.38 9.80
C TRP A 63 7.46 4.98 8.92
N ALA A 64 6.73 5.97 9.43
CA ALA A 64 5.75 6.69 8.64
C ALA A 64 6.38 7.43 7.45
N LEU A 65 7.57 8.02 7.63
CA LEU A 65 8.34 8.64 6.56
C LEU A 65 8.80 7.62 5.50
N TYR A 66 9.22 6.40 5.89
CA TYR A 66 9.53 5.35 4.92
C TYR A 66 8.32 4.94 4.10
N VAL A 67 7.16 4.75 4.75
CA VAL A 67 5.90 4.43 4.06
C VAL A 67 5.52 5.56 3.10
N PHE A 68 5.54 6.82 3.56
CA PHE A 68 5.24 7.98 2.74
C PHE A 68 6.20 8.11 1.55
N GLY A 69 7.51 7.96 1.77
CA GLY A 69 8.52 8.02 0.72
C GLY A 69 8.33 6.93 -0.33
N LEU A 70 8.01 5.70 0.08
CA LEU A 70 7.71 4.60 -0.84
C LEU A 70 6.41 4.85 -1.62
N VAL A 71 5.39 5.47 -1.03
CA VAL A 71 4.17 5.87 -1.74
C VAL A 71 4.47 6.95 -2.78
N ALA A 72 5.25 7.97 -2.45
CA ALA A 72 5.67 8.99 -3.41
C ALA A 72 6.45 8.38 -4.58
N LEU A 73 7.39 7.48 -4.28
CA LEU A 73 8.15 6.75 -5.30
C LEU A 73 7.25 5.83 -6.16
N GLN A 74 6.23 5.20 -5.55
CA GLN A 74 5.27 4.36 -6.26
C GLN A 74 4.53 5.14 -7.34
N ILE A 75 4.09 6.36 -7.01
CA ILE A 75 3.38 7.25 -7.93
C ILE A 75 4.33 7.72 -9.04
N ALA A 76 5.56 8.10 -8.70
CA ALA A 76 6.56 8.49 -9.68
C ALA A 76 6.82 7.37 -10.71
N PHE A 77 7.01 6.12 -10.25
CA PHE A 77 7.17 4.98 -11.16
C PHE A 77 5.91 4.68 -11.98
N ALA A 78 4.71 4.88 -11.42
CA ALA A 78 3.46 4.70 -12.15
C ALA A 78 3.39 5.63 -13.37
N PHE A 79 3.65 6.92 -13.16
CA PHE A 79 3.61 7.90 -14.25
C PHE A 79 4.75 7.71 -15.25
N ALA A 80 5.95 7.41 -14.77
CA ALA A 80 7.10 7.13 -15.64
C ALA A 80 6.88 5.89 -16.53
N ALA A 81 6.10 4.91 -16.08
CA ALA A 81 5.78 3.71 -16.85
C ALA A 81 4.93 4.00 -18.11
N PHE A 82 4.16 5.10 -18.15
CA PHE A 82 3.46 5.52 -19.37
C PHE A 82 4.43 5.95 -20.49
N ALA A 83 5.61 6.46 -20.13
CA ALA A 83 6.65 6.84 -21.10
C ALA A 83 7.59 5.67 -21.41
N ALA A 84 7.94 4.86 -20.41
CA ALA A 84 8.83 3.72 -20.56
C ALA A 84 8.24 2.48 -19.84
N PRO A 85 7.54 1.58 -20.57
CA PRO A 85 6.82 0.45 -19.96
C PRO A 85 7.67 -0.45 -19.06
N VAL A 86 8.97 -0.57 -19.34
CA VAL A 86 9.92 -1.35 -18.52
C VAL A 86 10.02 -0.83 -17.08
N ILE A 87 9.76 0.46 -16.83
CA ILE A 87 9.70 1.05 -15.49
C ILE A 87 8.52 0.48 -14.68
N GLY A 88 7.51 -0.07 -15.35
CA GLY A 88 6.41 -0.78 -14.69
C GLY A 88 6.89 -1.93 -13.77
N ALA A 89 8.04 -2.55 -14.08
CA ALA A 89 8.63 -3.55 -13.19
C ALA A 89 9.11 -2.93 -11.86
N LEU A 90 9.68 -1.72 -11.89
CA LEU A 90 10.08 -0.99 -10.68
C LEU A 90 8.87 -0.56 -9.87
N HIS A 91 7.78 -0.17 -10.53
CA HIS A 91 6.49 0.08 -9.86
C HIS A 91 5.99 -1.18 -9.13
N GLY A 92 6.00 -2.34 -9.79
CA GLY A 92 5.63 -3.61 -9.16
C GLY A 92 6.52 -3.97 -7.96
N ALA A 93 7.85 -3.83 -8.11
CA ALA A 93 8.80 -4.11 -7.04
C ALA A 93 8.63 -3.17 -5.84
N ASN A 94 8.43 -1.87 -6.08
CA ASN A 94 8.21 -0.89 -5.02
C ASN A 94 6.88 -1.11 -4.28
N ALA A 95 5.85 -1.64 -4.94
CA ALA A 95 4.59 -2.03 -4.28
C ALA A 95 4.83 -3.13 -3.22
N LEU A 96 5.67 -4.12 -3.53
CA LEU A 96 6.04 -5.17 -2.60
C LEU A 96 6.88 -4.63 -1.43
N ALA A 97 7.82 -3.72 -1.72
CA ALA A 97 8.61 -3.04 -0.70
C ALA A 97 7.72 -2.20 0.24
N LEU A 98 6.77 -1.44 -0.31
CA LEU A 98 5.78 -0.66 0.44
C LEU A 98 4.95 -1.57 1.35
N LEU A 99 4.44 -2.69 0.83
CA LEU A 99 3.69 -3.66 1.63
C LEU A 99 4.53 -4.19 2.81
N ALA A 100 5.77 -4.59 2.55
CA ALA A 100 6.66 -5.12 3.57
C ALA A 100 6.98 -4.07 4.65
N VAL A 101 7.34 -2.85 4.26
CA VAL A 101 7.70 -1.76 5.17
C VAL A 101 6.48 -1.31 5.99
N ALA A 102 5.31 -1.17 5.37
CA ALA A 102 4.07 -0.85 6.09
C ALA A 102 3.69 -1.95 7.09
N GLY A 103 3.84 -3.23 6.72
CA GLY A 103 3.63 -4.36 7.63
C GLY A 103 4.60 -4.35 8.82
N ILE A 104 5.87 -4.05 8.60
CA ILE A 104 6.86 -3.91 9.67
C ILE A 104 6.52 -2.73 10.58
N ALA A 105 6.13 -1.59 10.01
CA ALA A 105 5.70 -0.41 10.76
C ALA A 105 4.49 -0.72 11.66
N ALA A 106 3.48 -1.39 11.10
CA ALA A 106 2.29 -1.80 11.84
C ALA A 106 2.62 -2.74 13.02
N ARG A 107 3.47 -3.76 12.78
CA ARG A 107 3.90 -4.67 13.84
C ARG A 107 4.67 -3.96 14.96
N ARG A 108 5.48 -2.97 14.63
CA ARG A 108 6.21 -2.16 15.62
C ARG A 108 5.29 -1.25 16.43
N ALA A 109 4.26 -0.69 15.79
CA ALA A 109 3.28 0.14 16.47
C ALA A 109 2.36 -0.64 17.42
N ALA A 110 2.12 -1.93 17.17
CA ALA A 110 1.24 -2.76 17.99
C ALA A 110 1.80 -3.12 19.39
N GLY A 111 3.11 -2.91 19.64
CA GLY A 111 3.74 -3.28 20.91
C GLY A 111 3.78 -4.80 21.18
N ALA A 112 4.36 -5.21 22.30
CA ALA A 112 4.24 -6.58 22.79
C ALA A 112 2.87 -6.75 23.48
N PRO A 113 2.16 -7.88 23.30
CA PRO A 113 0.97 -8.15 24.09
C PRO A 113 1.37 -8.14 25.57
N ALA A 114 0.65 -7.38 26.39
CA ALA A 114 0.87 -7.37 27.83
C ALA A 114 0.76 -8.80 28.33
N THR A 115 1.87 -9.39 28.79
CA THR A 115 1.83 -10.63 29.56
C THR A 115 0.88 -10.38 30.71
N ALA A 116 -0.29 -11.02 30.68
CA ALA A 116 -1.27 -10.92 31.76
C ALA A 116 -0.53 -11.23 33.06
N ALA A 117 -0.42 -10.23 33.93
CA ALA A 117 0.20 -10.39 35.24
C ALA A 117 -0.53 -11.54 35.93
N ALA A 118 0.18 -12.64 36.16
CA ALA A 118 -0.37 -13.74 36.94
C ALA A 118 -0.82 -13.17 38.29
N PRO A 119 -2.04 -13.46 38.75
CA PRO A 119 -2.49 -12.96 40.04
C PRO A 119 -1.51 -13.43 41.11
N SER A 120 -0.82 -12.49 41.74
CA SER A 120 -0.05 -12.74 42.94
C SER A 120 -1.02 -13.28 43.97
N THR A 121 -0.96 -14.59 44.24
CA THR A 121 -1.64 -15.18 45.37
C THR A 121 -1.03 -14.57 46.62
N GLU A 122 -1.69 -13.56 47.19
CA GLU A 122 -1.50 -13.16 48.58
C GLU A 122 -1.83 -14.38 49.44
N ALA A 123 -0.79 -15.11 49.84
CA ALA A 123 -0.88 -16.11 50.87
C ALA A 123 -1.09 -15.37 52.20
N THR A 124 -2.34 -15.28 52.62
CA THR A 124 -2.72 -15.01 54.00
C THR A 124 -2.59 -16.31 54.79
N ALA A 125 -1.57 -16.40 55.66
CA ALA A 125 -1.57 -17.08 56.96
C ALA A 125 -0.17 -17.02 57.59
#